data_AF-A0A3M9YEB6-F1
#
_entry.id   AF-A0A3M9YEB6-F1
#
_cell.length_a   1.000
_cell.length_b   1.000
_cell.length_c   1.000
_cell.angle_alpha   90.00
_cell.angle_beta   90.00
_cell.angle_gamma   90.00
#
_symmetry.space_group_name_H-M   'P 1'
#
loop_
_entity.id
_entity.type
_entity.pdbx_description
1 polymer ?
#
loop_
_entity_poly.entity_id
_entity_poly.type
_entity_poly.pdbx_seq_one_letter_code
_entity_poly.pdbx_strand_id
1 'polypeptide(L)'
;MMRSMLPRLVRPSLAKAPTAVTVTIGNRFASSSTAPVFDWQDPLASKTLLTEEELAISETAERYCQEQLLPRVLQAYRDENYDTKILEEMGELGLLGATIEGARYGIALGVMGALEDCIARARTYALERKQFKGNPLARYQLVQKKLADASTDAAYGTLAAIQVGRLKDEGKATPDMISMVKRQNCDRALQNARVLQEIFGGNAVSDEYAIGRHVANLFVTQTYEGQSDIHSLILGRAITGVQAFV
;
A
#
# COMPACT_ATOMS: atom_id res chain seq x y z
N MET A 1 73.16 -27.80 -27.98
CA MET A 1 73.42 -26.44 -27.47
C MET A 1 72.64 -25.46 -28.35
N MET A 2 71.45 -25.05 -27.89
CA MET A 2 71.20 -23.71 -27.33
C MET A 2 70.66 -22.72 -28.39
N ARG A 3 69.33 -22.52 -28.34
CA ARG A 3 68.58 -21.24 -28.44
C ARG A 3 67.34 -21.32 -29.36
N SER A 4 66.19 -21.27 -28.69
CA SER A 4 64.87 -20.81 -29.11
C SER A 4 64.27 -21.34 -30.43
N MET A 5 63.54 -22.44 -30.32
CA MET A 5 62.38 -22.71 -31.18
C MET A 5 61.22 -21.78 -30.78
N LEU A 6 60.68 -21.01 -31.72
CA LEU A 6 59.27 -20.96 -32.09
C LEU A 6 58.99 -19.73 -33.00
N PRO A 7 58.37 -19.92 -34.17
CA PRO A 7 58.08 -18.86 -35.14
C PRO A 7 56.89 -17.98 -34.70
N ARG A 8 56.93 -16.71 -35.13
CA ARG A 8 55.88 -15.69 -34.94
C ARG A 8 54.50 -16.22 -35.38
N LEU A 9 53.63 -16.51 -34.42
CA LEU A 9 52.19 -16.68 -34.65
C LEU A 9 51.58 -15.34 -35.04
N VAL A 10 51.16 -15.25 -36.29
CA VAL A 10 50.26 -14.21 -36.83
C VAL A 10 48.98 -14.25 -35.99
N ARG A 11 48.67 -13.15 -35.31
CA ARG A 11 47.39 -13.01 -34.59
C ARG A 11 46.25 -12.97 -35.62
N PRO A 12 45.19 -13.77 -35.46
CA PRO A 12 44.01 -13.67 -36.32
C PRO A 12 43.36 -12.30 -36.11
N SER A 13 42.95 -11.67 -37.21
CA SER A 13 42.04 -10.53 -37.21
C SER A 13 40.78 -10.91 -36.41
N LEU A 14 40.55 -10.24 -35.29
CA LEU A 14 39.30 -10.34 -34.53
C LEU A 14 38.19 -9.81 -35.43
N ALA A 15 37.30 -10.71 -35.85
CA ALA A 15 36.07 -10.36 -36.54
C ALA A 15 35.27 -9.32 -35.73
N LYS A 16 34.76 -8.31 -36.45
CA LYS A 16 33.90 -7.25 -35.91
C LYS A 16 32.71 -7.88 -35.17
N ALA A 17 32.54 -7.53 -33.89
CA ALA A 17 31.36 -7.91 -33.12
C ALA A 17 30.09 -7.45 -33.86
N PRO A 18 28.99 -8.24 -33.84
CA PRO A 18 27.74 -7.83 -34.46
C PRO A 18 27.22 -6.57 -33.76
N THR A 19 26.81 -5.62 -34.59
CA THR A 19 26.21 -4.34 -34.21
C THR A 19 25.09 -4.58 -33.20
N ALA A 20 25.12 -3.84 -32.08
CA ALA A 20 24.07 -3.88 -31.08
C ALA A 20 22.70 -3.70 -31.73
N VAL A 21 21.81 -4.67 -31.55
CA VAL A 21 20.40 -4.53 -31.89
C VAL A 21 19.82 -3.52 -30.91
N THR A 22 19.66 -2.28 -31.36
CA THR A 22 18.85 -1.29 -30.65
C THR A 22 17.42 -1.81 -30.64
N VAL A 23 17.00 -2.39 -29.52
CA VAL A 23 15.59 -2.70 -29.28
C VAL A 23 14.88 -1.38 -29.03
N THR A 24 14.39 -0.77 -30.10
CA THR A 24 13.40 0.30 -29.99
C THR A 24 12.12 -0.35 -29.49
N ILE A 25 11.79 -0.16 -28.21
CA ILE A 25 10.45 -0.47 -27.70
C ILE A 25 9.49 0.50 -28.40
N GLY A 26 8.99 0.08 -29.54
CA GLY A 26 8.00 0.82 -30.30
C GLY A 26 6.68 0.76 -29.56
N ASN A 27 6.21 1.91 -29.07
CA ASN A 27 4.80 2.10 -28.72
C ASN A 27 3.96 1.89 -29.98
N ARG A 28 3.48 0.66 -30.18
CA ARG A 28 2.43 0.36 -31.15
C ARG A 28 1.14 0.07 -30.39
N PHE A 29 0.42 1.13 -30.05
CA PHE A 29 -1.02 1.04 -29.88
C PHE A 29 -1.64 2.00 -30.89
N ALA A 30 -2.31 1.43 -31.88
CA ALA A 30 -3.08 2.16 -32.87
C ALA A 30 -4.18 2.96 -32.14
N SER A 31 -4.26 4.27 -32.40
CA SER A 31 -5.26 5.14 -31.81
C SER A 31 -6.55 5.13 -32.63
N SER A 32 -7.61 4.55 -32.09
CA SER A 32 -8.99 4.95 -32.41
C SER A 32 -9.99 4.48 -31.35
N SER A 33 -9.90 5.11 -30.18
CA SER A 33 -10.94 5.36 -29.17
C SER A 33 -10.20 6.12 -28.06
N THR A 34 -10.82 7.06 -27.36
CA THR A 34 -10.21 7.68 -26.16
C THR A 34 -9.79 6.56 -25.21
N ALA A 35 -8.49 6.28 -25.13
CA ALA A 35 -8.00 5.20 -24.27
C ALA A 35 -8.37 5.54 -22.82
N PRO A 36 -8.86 4.57 -22.04
CA PRO A 36 -9.17 4.81 -20.64
C PRO A 36 -7.92 5.34 -19.91
N VAL A 37 -8.11 6.42 -19.14
CA VAL A 37 -7.04 7.02 -18.33
C VAL A 37 -6.91 6.20 -17.04
N PHE A 38 -5.69 5.83 -16.69
CA PHE A 38 -5.42 5.14 -15.43
C PHE A 38 -5.67 6.07 -14.23
N ASP A 39 -6.57 5.66 -13.35
CA ASP A 39 -6.80 6.32 -12.07
C ASP A 39 -5.90 5.68 -11.00
N TRP A 40 -4.99 6.47 -10.43
CA TRP A 40 -4.10 5.97 -9.38
C TRP A 40 -4.77 5.93 -8.00
N GLN A 41 -5.89 6.64 -7.82
CA GLN A 41 -6.66 6.64 -6.57
C GLN A 41 -7.54 5.40 -6.45
N ASP A 42 -7.96 4.82 -7.58
CA ASP A 42 -8.65 3.53 -7.63
C ASP A 42 -8.11 2.66 -8.79
N PRO A 43 -6.88 2.10 -8.68
CA PRO A 43 -6.17 1.41 -9.77
C PRO A 43 -6.92 0.26 -10.42
N LEU A 44 -7.83 -0.38 -9.69
CA LEU A 44 -8.59 -1.55 -10.11
C LEU A 44 -10.10 -1.30 -10.12
N ALA A 45 -10.54 -0.05 -10.08
CA ALA A 45 -11.95 0.35 -10.11
C ALA A 45 -12.79 -0.36 -9.02
N SER A 46 -12.23 -0.50 -7.81
CA SER A 46 -12.89 -1.14 -6.66
C SER A 46 -14.24 -0.51 -6.32
N LYS A 47 -14.42 0.79 -6.57
CA LYS A 47 -15.69 1.49 -6.36
C LYS A 47 -16.83 0.94 -7.20
N THR A 48 -16.56 0.33 -8.36
CA THR A 48 -17.62 -0.27 -9.20
C THR A 48 -18.19 -1.56 -8.60
N LEU A 49 -17.54 -2.12 -7.57
CA LEU A 49 -17.99 -3.31 -6.87
C LEU A 49 -18.92 -2.98 -5.70
N LEU A 50 -19.03 -1.70 -5.33
CA LEU A 50 -19.84 -1.22 -4.22
C LEU A 50 -21.22 -0.80 -4.69
N THR A 51 -22.22 -0.99 -3.83
CA THR A 51 -23.56 -0.48 -4.05
C THR A 51 -23.60 1.04 -3.86
N GLU A 52 -24.64 1.70 -4.37
CA GLU A 52 -24.82 3.14 -4.15
C GLU A 52 -24.91 3.50 -2.65
N GLU A 53 -25.51 2.63 -1.84
CA GLU A 53 -25.60 2.79 -0.39
C GLU A 53 -24.21 2.70 0.27
N GLU A 54 -23.39 1.70 -0.10
CA GLU A 54 -22.04 1.55 0.44
C GLU A 54 -21.12 2.70 0.05
N LEU A 55 -21.25 3.19 -1.20
CA LEU A 55 -20.53 4.39 -1.64
C LEU A 55 -20.95 5.61 -0.82
N ALA A 56 -22.25 5.81 -0.60
CA ALA A 56 -22.75 6.93 0.21
C ALA A 56 -22.26 6.87 1.67
N ILE A 57 -22.18 5.67 2.25
CA ILE A 57 -21.60 5.46 3.58
C ILE A 57 -20.11 5.79 3.58
N SER A 58 -19.35 5.31 2.58
CA SER A 58 -17.92 5.60 2.44
C SER A 58 -17.67 7.10 2.31
N GLU A 59 -18.43 7.81 1.49
CA GLU A 59 -18.32 9.26 1.31
C GLU A 59 -18.67 10.02 2.58
N THR A 60 -19.63 9.52 3.36
CA THR A 60 -19.99 10.12 4.65
C THR A 60 -18.88 9.93 5.67
N ALA A 61 -18.28 8.74 5.74
CA ALA A 61 -17.13 8.47 6.60
C ALA A 61 -15.91 9.32 6.19
N GLU A 62 -15.63 9.46 4.89
CA GLU A 62 -14.54 10.30 4.39
C GLU A 62 -14.78 11.77 4.76
N ARG A 63 -15.98 12.30 4.51
CA ARG A 63 -16.33 13.68 4.86
C ARG A 63 -16.16 13.95 6.35
N TYR A 64 -16.63 13.05 7.22
CA TYR A 64 -16.40 13.15 8.67
C TYR A 64 -14.90 13.16 9.02
N CYS A 65 -14.12 12.25 8.41
CA CYS A 65 -12.67 12.21 8.64
C CYS A 65 -11.98 13.51 8.22
N GLN A 66 -12.33 14.08 7.06
CA GLN A 66 -11.69 15.29 6.55
C GLN A 66 -12.12 16.55 7.31
N GLU A 67 -13.41 16.68 7.62
CA GLU A 67 -13.96 17.92 8.20
C GLU A 67 -13.89 17.96 9.72
N GLN A 68 -14.07 16.82 10.39
CA GLN A 68 -14.18 16.76 11.85
C GLN A 68 -12.93 16.20 12.52
N LEU A 69 -12.38 15.09 12.00
CA LEU A 69 -11.22 14.43 12.64
C LEU A 69 -9.90 15.09 12.29
N LEU A 70 -9.59 15.29 11.00
CA LEU A 70 -8.29 15.76 10.54
C LEU A 70 -7.82 17.07 11.22
N PRO A 71 -8.68 18.08 11.45
CA PRO A 71 -8.28 19.29 12.17
C PRO A 71 -7.86 19.05 13.63
N ARG A 72 -8.43 18.01 14.28
CA ARG A 72 -8.17 17.67 15.68
C ARG A 72 -6.95 16.77 15.83
N VAL A 73 -6.71 15.88 14.87
CA VAL A 73 -5.71 14.79 14.97
C VAL A 73 -4.29 15.30 15.24
N LEU A 74 -3.84 16.39 14.60
CA LEU A 74 -2.47 16.87 14.82
C LEU A 74 -2.28 17.41 16.24
N GLN A 75 -3.22 18.22 16.73
CA GLN A 75 -3.13 18.79 18.06
C GLN A 75 -3.32 17.70 19.13
N ALA A 76 -4.29 16.79 18.93
CA ALA A 76 -4.49 15.63 19.78
C ALA A 76 -3.22 14.75 19.88
N TYR A 77 -2.51 14.56 18.77
CA TYR A 77 -1.24 13.83 18.76
C TYR A 77 -0.13 14.54 19.53
N ARG A 78 -0.03 15.87 19.43
CA ARG A 78 0.97 16.67 20.15
C ARG A 78 0.72 16.75 21.66
N ASP A 79 -0.54 16.86 22.04
CA ASP A 79 -0.95 17.06 23.43
C ASP A 79 -1.30 15.75 24.14
N GLU A 80 -1.24 14.61 23.44
CA GLU A 80 -1.66 13.29 23.92
C GLU A 80 -3.10 13.28 24.47
N ASN A 81 -3.97 14.13 23.91
CA ASN A 81 -5.34 14.31 24.37
C ASN A 81 -6.34 13.62 23.43
N TYR A 82 -7.16 12.73 24.00
CA TYR A 82 -8.22 12.04 23.28
C TYR A 82 -9.59 12.66 23.59
N ASP A 83 -10.21 13.27 22.58
CA ASP A 83 -11.56 13.84 22.69
C ASP A 83 -12.62 12.73 22.63
N THR A 84 -13.24 12.42 23.77
CA THR A 84 -14.26 11.36 23.88
C THR A 84 -15.51 11.64 23.05
N LYS A 85 -15.77 12.90 22.68
CA LYS A 85 -16.91 13.27 21.82
C LYS A 85 -16.83 12.65 20.44
N ILE A 86 -15.62 12.29 19.98
CA ILE A 86 -15.43 11.58 18.72
C ILE A 86 -16.26 10.28 18.70
N LEU A 87 -16.36 9.56 19.82
CA LEU A 87 -17.16 8.35 19.88
C LEU A 87 -18.66 8.65 19.77
N GLU A 88 -19.13 9.74 20.38
CA GLU A 88 -20.52 10.18 20.29
C GLU A 88 -20.86 10.57 18.85
N GLU A 89 -20.03 11.40 18.21
CA GLU A 89 -20.17 11.81 16.81
C GLU A 89 -20.17 10.60 15.85
N MET A 90 -19.23 9.67 16.03
CA MET A 90 -19.19 8.42 15.26
C MET A 90 -20.44 7.56 15.49
N GLY A 91 -20.97 7.55 16.71
CA GLY A 91 -22.20 6.85 17.05
C GLY A 91 -23.43 7.43 16.36
N GLU A 92 -23.54 8.76 16.32
CA GLU A 92 -24.62 9.48 15.60
C GLU A 92 -24.60 9.19 14.09
N LEU A 93 -23.41 8.98 13.52
CA LEU A 93 -23.23 8.61 12.11
C LEU A 93 -23.36 7.09 11.84
N GLY A 94 -23.56 6.27 12.87
CA GLY A 94 -23.64 4.81 12.75
C GLY A 94 -22.31 4.11 12.49
N LEU A 95 -21.17 4.78 12.72
CA LEU A 95 -19.82 4.30 12.41
C LEU A 95 -19.21 3.41 13.51
N LEU A 96 -19.95 3.11 14.60
CA LEU A 96 -19.51 2.25 15.70
C LEU A 96 -19.81 0.75 15.50
N GLY A 97 -20.31 0.34 14.33
CA GLY A 97 -20.92 -0.98 14.09
C GLY A 97 -20.00 -2.22 14.11
N ALA A 98 -18.70 -2.09 14.43
CA ALA A 98 -17.81 -3.25 14.50
C ALA A 98 -17.87 -3.91 15.89
N THR A 99 -18.75 -4.91 16.06
CA THR A 99 -18.65 -5.85 17.18
C THR A 99 -17.32 -6.61 17.13
N ILE A 100 -16.83 -7.17 18.24
CA ILE A 100 -15.52 -7.85 18.33
C ILE A 100 -15.33 -8.92 17.23
N GLU A 101 -16.38 -9.64 16.86
CA GLU A 101 -16.36 -10.64 15.77
C GLU A 101 -16.15 -10.01 14.37
N GLY A 102 -16.55 -8.75 14.18
CA GLY A 102 -16.36 -7.98 12.95
C GLY A 102 -15.14 -7.06 12.95
N ALA A 103 -14.50 -6.83 14.10
CA ALA A 103 -13.42 -5.85 14.26
C ALA A 103 -12.26 -6.09 13.29
N ARG A 104 -11.79 -7.34 13.16
CA ARG A 104 -10.67 -7.72 12.27
C ARG A 104 -10.94 -7.46 10.80
N TYR A 105 -12.19 -7.60 10.38
CA TYR A 105 -12.60 -7.28 9.01
C TYR A 105 -12.52 -5.77 8.77
N GLY A 106 -13.04 -4.96 9.71
CA GLY A 106 -12.93 -3.49 9.62
C GLY A 106 -11.48 -3.01 9.61
N ILE A 107 -10.61 -3.65 10.38
CA ILE A 107 -9.16 -3.35 10.38
C ILE A 107 -8.55 -3.60 9.00
N ALA A 108 -8.88 -4.72 8.35
CA ALA A 108 -8.34 -5.08 7.05
C ALA A 108 -8.63 -4.01 5.98
N LEU A 109 -9.81 -3.37 6.04
CA LEU A 109 -10.15 -2.22 5.19
C LEU A 109 -9.45 -0.93 5.65
N GLY A 110 -9.52 -0.62 6.95
CA GLY A 110 -8.99 0.64 7.49
C GLY A 110 -7.49 0.83 7.26
N VAL A 111 -6.69 -0.23 7.34
CA VAL A 111 -5.24 -0.15 7.09
C VAL A 111 -4.89 0.09 5.62
N MET A 112 -5.76 -0.28 4.67
CA MET A 112 -5.60 0.07 3.26
C MET A 112 -5.90 1.55 3.03
N GLY A 113 -6.95 2.10 3.66
CA GLY A 113 -7.20 3.55 3.63
C GLY A 113 -6.05 4.38 4.23
N ALA A 114 -5.43 3.88 5.31
CA ALA A 114 -4.21 4.50 5.85
C ALA A 114 -3.02 4.44 4.87
N LEU A 115 -2.86 3.33 4.14
CA LEU A 115 -1.84 3.20 3.10
C LEU A 115 -2.13 4.14 1.91
N GLU A 116 -3.38 4.29 1.50
CA GLU A 116 -3.81 5.24 0.46
C GLU A 116 -3.46 6.69 0.83
N ASP A 117 -3.70 7.11 2.07
CA ASP A 117 -3.28 8.44 2.55
C ASP A 117 -1.74 8.57 2.58
N CYS A 118 -1.01 7.52 2.95
CA CYS A 118 0.45 7.50 2.86
C CYS A 118 0.94 7.70 1.41
N ILE A 119 0.30 7.03 0.44
CA ILE A 119 0.60 7.16 -0.99
C ILE A 119 0.32 8.58 -1.46
N ALA A 120 -0.86 9.14 -1.13
CA ALA A 120 -1.26 10.48 -1.52
C ALA A 120 -0.26 11.54 -1.00
N ARG A 121 0.12 11.47 0.28
CA ARG A 121 1.10 12.37 0.89
C ARG A 121 2.49 12.24 0.25
N ALA A 122 2.97 11.00 0.09
CA ALA A 122 4.28 10.74 -0.51
C ALA A 122 4.34 11.23 -1.96
N ARG A 123 3.26 11.03 -2.74
CA ARG A 123 3.12 11.53 -4.10
C ARG A 123 3.18 13.06 -4.14
N THR A 124 2.37 13.74 -3.31
CA THR A 124 2.36 15.21 -3.25
C THR A 124 3.73 15.76 -2.90
N TYR A 125 4.35 15.24 -1.83
CA TYR A 125 5.70 15.66 -1.43
C TYR A 125 6.72 15.42 -2.55
N ALA A 126 6.66 14.27 -3.22
CA ALA A 126 7.59 13.94 -4.29
C ALA A 126 7.44 14.84 -5.54
N LEU A 127 6.23 15.34 -5.82
CA LEU A 127 5.96 16.26 -6.92
C LEU A 127 6.45 17.68 -6.61
N GLU A 128 6.30 18.13 -5.36
CA GLU A 128 6.65 19.48 -4.93
C GLU A 128 8.15 19.64 -4.63
N ARG A 129 8.75 18.64 -3.98
CA ARG A 129 10.15 18.69 -3.53
C ARG A 129 11.10 18.55 -4.71
N LYS A 130 11.99 19.53 -4.87
CA LYS A 130 13.03 19.54 -5.92
C LYS A 130 14.40 19.12 -5.38
N GLN A 131 15.09 18.26 -6.11
CA GLN A 131 16.48 17.85 -5.84
C GLN A 131 17.24 17.67 -7.16
N PHE A 132 18.57 17.58 -7.09
CA PHE A 132 19.52 17.43 -8.21
C PHE A 132 19.09 18.05 -9.54
N LYS A 133 19.67 19.22 -9.85
CA LYS A 133 19.33 20.01 -11.06
C LYS A 133 17.86 20.49 -11.05
N GLY A 134 17.29 20.70 -9.87
CA GLY A 134 15.95 21.30 -9.70
C GLY A 134 14.77 20.40 -10.13
N ASN A 135 14.99 19.09 -10.28
CA ASN A 135 13.95 18.16 -10.69
C ASN A 135 13.06 17.74 -9.51
N PRO A 136 11.76 17.49 -9.72
CA PRO A 136 10.91 16.90 -8.69
C PRO A 136 11.42 15.50 -8.32
N LEU A 137 11.32 15.11 -7.05
CA LEU A 137 11.69 13.76 -6.60
C LEU A 137 10.93 12.67 -7.35
N ALA A 138 9.67 12.92 -7.73
CA ALA A 138 8.82 12.02 -8.49
C ALA A 138 9.42 11.63 -9.88
N ARG A 139 10.44 12.34 -10.37
CA ARG A 139 11.15 11.98 -11.61
C ARG A 139 12.05 10.75 -11.44
N TYR A 140 12.52 10.45 -10.24
CA TYR A 140 13.50 9.38 -10.03
C TYR A 140 12.82 8.00 -9.99
N GLN A 141 13.40 7.04 -10.71
CA GLN A 141 12.87 5.69 -10.86
C GLN A 141 12.57 4.99 -9.53
N LEU A 142 13.45 5.15 -8.54
CA LEU A 142 13.26 4.53 -7.22
C LEU A 142 12.07 5.14 -6.46
N VAL A 143 11.77 6.42 -6.64
CA VAL A 143 10.57 7.03 -6.04
C VAL A 143 9.31 6.50 -6.71
N GLN A 144 9.31 6.41 -8.04
CA GLN A 144 8.18 5.84 -8.79
C GLN A 144 7.94 4.38 -8.44
N LYS A 145 9.00 3.58 -8.28
CA LYS A 145 8.89 2.17 -7.86
C LYS A 145 8.16 2.06 -6.52
N LYS A 146 8.56 2.85 -5.51
CA LYS A 146 7.93 2.83 -4.19
C LYS A 146 6.45 3.15 -4.24
N LEU A 147 6.06 4.16 -5.02
CA LEU A 147 4.66 4.52 -5.22
C LEU A 147 3.87 3.41 -5.94
N ALA A 148 4.48 2.79 -6.95
CA ALA A 148 3.86 1.70 -7.70
C ALA A 148 3.65 0.44 -6.85
N ASP A 149 4.65 0.03 -6.06
CA ASP A 149 4.56 -1.12 -5.16
C ASP A 149 3.43 -0.90 -4.14
N ALA A 150 3.42 0.26 -3.47
CA ALA A 150 2.42 0.60 -2.45
C ALA A 150 1.00 0.69 -3.04
N SER A 151 0.85 1.32 -4.20
CA SER A 151 -0.45 1.43 -4.91
C SER A 151 -0.99 0.05 -5.32
N THR A 152 -0.10 -0.86 -5.72
CA THR A 152 -0.48 -2.24 -6.06
C THR A 152 -1.00 -2.99 -4.82
N ASP A 153 -0.25 -2.93 -3.72
CA ASP A 153 -0.64 -3.58 -2.46
C ASP A 153 -1.95 -3.01 -1.89
N ALA A 154 -2.15 -1.69 -1.97
CA ALA A 154 -3.40 -1.04 -1.57
C ALA A 154 -4.59 -1.56 -2.39
N ALA A 155 -4.47 -1.54 -3.72
CA ALA A 155 -5.55 -2.00 -4.60
C ALA A 155 -5.87 -3.48 -4.40
N TYR A 156 -4.85 -4.32 -4.22
CA TYR A 156 -5.03 -5.76 -4.01
C TYR A 156 -5.68 -6.04 -2.66
N GLY A 157 -5.23 -5.37 -1.60
CA GLY A 157 -5.77 -5.51 -0.26
C GLY A 157 -7.23 -5.03 -0.15
N THR A 158 -7.57 -3.93 -0.82
CA THR A 158 -8.95 -3.40 -0.87
C THR A 158 -9.89 -4.37 -1.59
N LEU A 159 -9.51 -4.88 -2.77
CA LEU A 159 -10.34 -5.87 -3.47
C LEU A 159 -10.51 -7.19 -2.69
N ALA A 160 -9.44 -7.68 -2.07
CA ALA A 160 -9.51 -8.89 -1.25
C ALA A 160 -10.46 -8.70 -0.06
N ALA A 161 -10.41 -7.54 0.59
CA ALA A 161 -11.32 -7.20 1.68
C ALA A 161 -12.78 -7.08 1.19
N ILE A 162 -13.04 -6.40 0.07
CA ILE A 162 -14.39 -6.31 -0.52
C ILE A 162 -14.95 -7.71 -0.79
N GLN A 163 -14.15 -8.62 -1.36
CA GLN A 163 -14.59 -9.99 -1.60
C GLN A 163 -14.94 -10.74 -0.32
N VAL A 164 -14.15 -10.59 0.76
CA VAL A 164 -14.49 -11.16 2.06
C VAL A 164 -15.77 -10.55 2.63
N GLY A 165 -16.01 -9.26 2.39
CA GLY A 165 -17.26 -8.58 2.71
C GLY A 165 -18.47 -9.22 2.03
N ARG A 166 -18.40 -9.41 0.71
CA ARG A 166 -19.46 -10.09 -0.06
C ARG A 166 -19.73 -11.50 0.46
N LEU A 167 -18.67 -12.27 0.71
CA LEU A 167 -18.81 -13.61 1.30
C LEU A 167 -19.43 -13.56 2.70
N LYS A 168 -19.18 -12.52 3.48
CA LYS A 168 -19.76 -12.33 4.81
C LYS A 168 -21.26 -12.05 4.70
N ASP A 169 -21.69 -11.20 3.77
CA ASP A 169 -23.10 -10.92 3.50
C ASP A 169 -23.86 -12.19 3.05
N GLU A 170 -23.19 -13.07 2.30
CA GLU A 170 -23.72 -14.37 1.90
C GLU A 170 -23.66 -15.46 2.99
N GLY A 171 -23.11 -15.18 4.16
CA GLY A 171 -22.92 -16.16 5.24
C GLY A 171 -21.86 -17.23 4.95
N LYS A 172 -20.95 -16.97 4.00
CA LYS A 172 -19.89 -17.89 3.53
C LYS A 172 -18.49 -17.52 4.01
N ALA A 173 -18.30 -16.34 4.60
CA ALA A 173 -16.99 -15.94 5.12
C ALA A 173 -16.56 -16.83 6.29
N THR A 174 -15.31 -17.31 6.26
CA THR A 174 -14.73 -18.06 7.37
C THR A 174 -13.80 -17.18 8.21
N PRO A 175 -13.56 -17.52 9.49
CA PRO A 175 -12.57 -16.84 10.31
C PRO A 175 -11.15 -16.86 9.71
N ASP A 176 -10.82 -17.88 8.91
CA ASP A 176 -9.55 -18.01 8.20
C ASP A 176 -9.43 -16.98 7.08
N MET A 177 -10.51 -16.71 6.32
CA MET A 177 -10.53 -15.65 5.31
C MET A 177 -10.29 -14.28 5.94
N ILE A 178 -10.93 -13.99 7.08
CA ILE A 178 -10.73 -12.74 7.83
C ILE A 178 -9.28 -12.66 8.34
N SER A 179 -8.74 -13.76 8.85
CA SER A 179 -7.34 -13.83 9.30
C SER A 179 -6.35 -13.57 8.16
N MET A 180 -6.64 -14.08 6.96
CA MET A 180 -5.83 -13.86 5.76
C MET A 180 -5.78 -12.38 5.38
N VAL A 181 -6.93 -11.73 5.21
CA VAL A 181 -6.97 -10.34 4.76
C VAL A 181 -6.47 -9.39 5.85
N LYS A 182 -6.81 -9.60 7.13
CA LYS A 182 -6.31 -8.78 8.24
C LYS A 182 -4.79 -8.82 8.29
N ARG A 183 -4.20 -10.02 8.31
CA ARG A 183 -2.75 -10.21 8.35
C ARG A 183 -2.07 -9.54 7.16
N GLN A 184 -2.48 -9.91 5.94
CA GLN A 184 -1.82 -9.44 4.73
C GLN A 184 -1.91 -7.92 4.60
N ASN A 185 -3.09 -7.33 4.84
CA ASN A 185 -3.29 -5.90 4.71
C ASN A 185 -2.51 -5.12 5.78
N CYS A 186 -2.50 -5.56 7.05
CA CYS A 186 -1.69 -4.91 8.08
C CYS A 186 -0.18 -4.96 7.75
N ASP A 187 0.31 -6.13 7.32
CA ASP A 187 1.73 -6.32 7.00
C ASP A 187 2.16 -5.47 5.81
N ARG A 188 1.37 -5.46 4.73
CA ARG A 188 1.65 -4.65 3.53
C ARG A 188 1.51 -3.15 3.80
N ALA A 189 0.49 -2.73 4.56
CA ALA A 189 0.32 -1.32 4.94
C ALA A 189 1.53 -0.80 5.71
N LEU A 190 1.95 -1.49 6.77
CA LEU A 190 3.09 -1.06 7.58
C LEU A 190 4.40 -1.07 6.79
N GLN A 191 4.65 -2.14 6.01
CA GLN A 191 5.86 -2.24 5.20
C GLN A 191 5.94 -1.10 4.18
N ASN A 192 4.87 -0.86 3.42
CA ASN A 192 4.86 0.20 2.42
C ASN A 192 4.86 1.60 3.04
N ALA A 193 4.17 1.82 4.16
CA ALA A 193 4.22 3.11 4.86
C ALA A 193 5.66 3.46 5.29
N ARG A 194 6.45 2.49 5.79
CA ARG A 194 7.88 2.67 6.09
C ARG A 194 8.71 2.99 4.85
N VAL A 195 8.46 2.29 3.74
CA VAL A 195 9.17 2.53 2.47
C VAL A 195 8.86 3.91 1.88
N LEU A 196 7.59 4.34 1.95
CA LEU A 196 7.12 5.65 1.51
C LEU A 196 7.66 6.77 2.42
N GLN A 197 7.77 6.53 3.72
CA GLN A 197 8.36 7.46 4.68
C GLN A 197 9.77 7.90 4.27
N GLU A 198 10.58 7.02 3.68
CA GLU A 198 11.91 7.36 3.18
C GLU A 198 11.91 8.45 2.08
N ILE A 199 10.81 8.66 1.35
CA ILE A 199 10.69 9.74 0.34
C ILE A 199 10.80 11.12 0.98
N PHE A 200 10.38 11.24 2.25
CA PHE A 200 10.43 12.50 3.00
C PHE A 200 11.84 12.81 3.53
N GLY A 201 12.74 11.83 3.57
CA GLY A 201 14.07 11.99 4.17
C GLY A 201 13.98 12.42 5.63
N GLY A 202 14.76 13.41 6.06
CA GLY A 202 14.72 13.94 7.43
C GLY A 202 13.36 14.51 7.83
N ASN A 203 12.54 14.98 6.89
CA ASN A 203 11.22 15.52 7.20
C ASN A 203 10.23 14.44 7.67
N ALA A 204 10.56 13.16 7.50
CA ALA A 204 9.78 12.04 7.98
C ALA A 204 9.56 12.02 9.50
N VAL A 205 10.44 12.67 10.27
CA VAL A 205 10.32 12.77 11.73
C VAL A 205 9.49 13.97 12.18
N SER A 206 9.18 14.89 11.27
CA SER A 206 8.28 16.01 11.55
C SER A 206 6.84 15.50 11.61
N ASP A 207 6.08 15.99 12.59
CA ASP A 207 4.66 15.68 12.73
C ASP A 207 3.78 16.39 11.68
N GLU A 208 4.34 17.39 10.97
CA GLU A 208 3.67 18.16 9.91
C GLU A 208 3.24 17.31 8.71
N TYR A 209 3.98 16.24 8.41
CA TYR A 209 3.73 15.41 7.23
C TYR A 209 2.89 14.17 7.53
N ALA A 210 2.59 13.89 8.81
CA ALA A 210 1.79 12.77 9.31
C ALA A 210 2.25 11.33 8.92
N ILE A 211 3.21 11.17 8.01
CA ILE A 211 3.67 9.85 7.54
C ILE A 211 4.28 9.01 8.66
N GLY A 212 5.04 9.63 9.57
CA GLY A 212 5.58 8.96 10.75
C GLY A 212 4.49 8.50 11.73
N ARG A 213 3.42 9.30 11.88
CA ARG A 213 2.25 8.94 12.69
C ARG A 213 1.51 7.74 12.11
N HIS A 214 1.34 7.66 10.79
CA HIS A 214 0.78 6.47 10.14
C HIS A 214 1.62 5.23 10.39
N VAL A 215 2.94 5.32 10.29
CA VAL A 215 3.84 4.19 10.58
C VAL A 215 3.70 3.72 12.03
N ALA A 216 3.61 4.64 13.00
CA ALA A 216 3.37 4.31 14.39
C ALA A 216 2.00 3.64 14.61
N ASN A 217 0.95 4.20 14.03
CA ASN A 217 -0.41 3.66 14.13
C ASN A 217 -0.52 2.27 13.48
N LEU A 218 0.08 2.07 12.30
CA LEU A 218 0.08 0.80 11.59
C LEU A 218 0.90 -0.28 12.32
N PHE A 219 1.90 0.10 13.10
CA PHE A 219 2.60 -0.84 13.97
C PHE A 219 1.67 -1.37 15.08
N VAL A 220 0.84 -0.50 15.65
CA VAL A 220 -0.20 -0.92 16.60
C VAL A 220 -1.19 -1.85 15.90
N THR A 221 -1.72 -1.48 14.72
CA THR A 221 -2.71 -2.31 13.99
C THR A 221 -2.20 -3.68 13.54
N GLN A 222 -0.90 -3.81 13.32
CA GLN A 222 -0.27 -5.10 13.04
C GLN A 222 -0.26 -6.02 14.27
N THR A 223 -0.14 -5.45 15.48
CA THR A 223 0.06 -6.21 16.72
C THR A 223 -1.25 -6.49 17.48
N TYR A 224 -2.21 -5.55 17.47
CA TYR A 224 -3.49 -5.74 18.14
C TYR A 224 -4.45 -6.63 17.31
N GLU A 225 -5.46 -7.21 17.98
CA GLU A 225 -6.44 -8.13 17.37
C GLU A 225 -5.80 -9.33 16.63
N GLY A 226 -4.64 -9.79 17.12
CA GLY A 226 -3.88 -10.94 16.60
C GLY A 226 -2.66 -10.53 15.77
N GLN A 227 -1.46 -10.88 16.25
CA GLN A 227 -0.20 -10.63 15.53
C GLN A 227 -0.14 -11.43 14.21
N SER A 228 0.67 -10.96 13.25
CA SER A 228 0.88 -11.64 11.96
C SER A 228 1.23 -13.13 12.10
N ASP A 229 2.06 -13.49 13.08
CA ASP A 229 2.44 -14.89 13.33
C ASP A 229 1.25 -15.75 13.78
N ILE A 230 0.39 -15.21 14.65
CA ILE A 230 -0.82 -15.90 15.12
C ILE A 230 -1.74 -16.20 13.94
N HIS A 231 -2.00 -15.22 13.07
CA HIS A 231 -2.79 -15.45 11.87
C HIS A 231 -2.12 -16.42 10.89
N SER A 232 -0.79 -16.40 10.81
CA SER A 232 -0.04 -17.38 10.00
C SER A 232 -0.25 -18.81 10.50
N LEU A 233 -0.28 -19.01 11.82
CA LEU A 233 -0.53 -20.33 12.43
C LEU A 233 -2.00 -20.76 12.28
N ILE A 234 -2.96 -19.84 12.35
CA ILE A 234 -4.39 -20.12 12.05
C ILE A 234 -4.51 -20.65 10.62
N LEU A 235 -3.93 -19.95 9.65
CA LEU A 235 -3.94 -20.37 8.25
C LEU A 235 -3.17 -21.67 8.03
N GLY A 236 -2.01 -21.83 8.66
CA GLY A 236 -1.22 -23.04 8.59
C GLY A 236 -2.00 -24.27 9.07
N ARG A 237 -2.75 -24.13 10.17
CA ARG A 237 -3.67 -25.17 10.65
C ARG A 237 -4.81 -25.43 9.65
N ALA A 238 -5.43 -24.40 9.10
CA ALA A 238 -6.52 -24.56 8.13
C ALA A 238 -6.06 -25.28 6.85
N ILE A 239 -4.81 -25.05 6.43
CA ILE A 239 -4.21 -25.68 5.24
C ILE A 239 -3.79 -27.12 5.52
N THR A 240 -3.16 -27.39 6.66
CA THR A 240 -2.51 -28.67 6.94
C THR A 240 -3.35 -29.63 7.78
N GLY A 241 -4.36 -29.13 8.48
CA GLY A 241 -5.11 -29.88 9.50
C GLY A 241 -4.35 -30.10 10.81
N VAL A 242 -3.13 -29.58 10.97
CA VAL A 242 -2.28 -29.81 12.15
C VAL A 242 -2.12 -28.53 12.98
N GLN A 243 -2.41 -28.63 14.28
CA GLN A 243 -2.25 -27.54 15.23
C GLN A 243 -0.76 -27.30 15.55
N ALA A 244 -0.31 -26.05 15.45
CA ALA A 244 1.06 -25.63 15.75
C ALA A 244 1.15 -24.57 16.88
N PHE A 245 0.04 -24.30 17.59
CA PHE A 245 0.11 -23.56 18.84
C PHE A 245 0.54 -24.51 19.96
N VAL A 246 1.42 -24.04 20.84
CA VAL A 246 1.79 -24.70 22.10
C VAL A 246 0.83 -24.27 23.20
#